data_AF-A0AAU1ND42-F1
#
_entry.id   AF-A0AAU1ND42-F1
#
_cell.length_a   1.000
_cell.length_b   1.000
_cell.length_c   1.000
_cell.angle_alpha   90.00
_cell.angle_beta   90.00
_cell.angle_gamma   90.00
#
_symmetry.space_group_name_H-M   'P 1'
#
loop_
_entity.id
_entity.type
_entity.pdbx_description
1 polymer ?
#
loop_
_entity_poly.entity_id
_entity_poly.type
_entity_poly.pdbx_seq_one_letter_code
_entity_poly.pdbx_strand_id
1 'polypeptide(L)'
;MWAVGTCLALATLTACAGFASHPEPTGTALPSEVPSTPTYATAKAVVRAMGQAGLDCATVRSRDYDGSSTADCVATVDGVKAENEISVFDPDDVSKTEIGTSIESRRTGAYAQTLVAAGNWYIRVMDPPSAPAIAKALRAVVLDAKGKGSKTPEYPLPYIPSTPTYKKADALADDLSASVGCFQRETTSTGSIKCETGKLGSGDSDCAVLTLHPTHARRDAALREAIKYRGVPAELVTAGNWTVNLCDTTLGAKAARDLGGVVVAYDGR
;
A
#
# COMPACT_ATOMS: atom_id res chain seq x y z
N MET A 1 -56.36 -75.00 18.84
CA MET A 1 -57.28 -74.25 17.97
C MET A 1 -56.93 -72.77 18.12
N TRP A 2 -56.67 -72.10 17.00
CA TRP A 2 -56.32 -70.69 16.79
C TRP A 2 -54.86 -70.26 17.06
N ALA A 3 -54.32 -69.62 16.02
CA ALA A 3 -52.97 -69.18 15.79
C ALA A 3 -52.88 -67.65 15.89
N VAL A 4 -51.76 -67.12 16.37
CA VAL A 4 -51.19 -65.78 16.05
C VAL A 4 -49.69 -65.90 16.41
N GLY A 5 -48.68 -65.68 15.58
CA GLY A 5 -48.60 -64.93 14.33
C GLY A 5 -47.89 -63.60 14.57
N THR A 6 -46.57 -63.59 14.84
CA THR A 6 -45.79 -62.34 14.78
C THR A 6 -44.34 -62.60 14.35
N CYS A 7 -44.10 -62.48 13.04
CA CYS A 7 -42.78 -62.20 12.48
C CYS A 7 -42.44 -60.73 12.73
N LEU A 8 -41.40 -60.43 13.52
CA LEU A 8 -40.74 -59.13 13.45
C LEU A 8 -39.55 -59.26 12.49
N ALA A 9 -39.70 -58.70 11.30
CA ALA A 9 -38.64 -58.48 10.36
C ALA A 9 -37.69 -57.39 10.90
N LEU A 10 -36.42 -57.73 11.14
CA LEU A 10 -35.36 -56.75 11.26
C LEU A 10 -35.13 -56.11 9.88
N ALA A 11 -35.57 -54.87 9.71
CA ALA A 11 -35.17 -54.03 8.60
C ALA A 11 -33.70 -53.66 8.78
N THR A 12 -32.82 -54.29 8.01
CA THR A 12 -31.44 -53.85 7.81
C THR A 12 -31.47 -52.57 6.97
N LEU A 13 -31.34 -51.41 7.63
CA LEU A 13 -31.04 -50.15 6.94
C LEU A 13 -29.60 -50.24 6.41
N THR A 14 -29.50 -50.56 5.13
CA THR A 14 -28.32 -50.42 4.28
C THR A 14 -27.94 -48.95 4.18
N ALA A 15 -27.00 -48.51 5.01
CA ALA A 15 -26.31 -47.24 4.83
C ALA A 15 -25.31 -47.39 3.67
N CYS A 16 -25.73 -46.99 2.48
CA CYS A 16 -24.85 -46.74 1.34
C CYS A 16 -25.23 -45.42 0.69
N ALA A 17 -24.20 -44.70 0.25
CA ALA A 17 -24.22 -43.50 -0.57
C ALA A 17 -24.54 -42.18 0.14
N GLY A 18 -23.46 -41.45 0.43
CA GLY A 18 -23.49 -40.04 0.79
C GLY A 18 -22.11 -39.43 0.93
N PHE A 19 -21.11 -39.88 0.16
CA PHE A 19 -19.93 -39.06 -0.08
C PHE A 19 -20.38 -37.89 -0.97
N ALA A 20 -20.83 -36.82 -0.35
CA ALA A 20 -21.17 -35.58 -1.03
C ALA A 20 -20.46 -34.43 -0.32
N SER A 21 -19.50 -33.91 -1.07
CA SER A 21 -18.94 -32.56 -0.97
C SER A 21 -18.05 -32.33 0.26
N HIS A 22 -16.74 -32.42 0.04
CA HIS A 22 -15.86 -31.46 0.73
C HIS A 22 -16.49 -30.07 0.52
N PRO A 23 -16.71 -29.27 1.58
CA PRO A 23 -17.12 -27.90 1.39
C PRO A 23 -16.12 -27.27 0.41
N GLU A 24 -16.64 -26.67 -0.68
CA GLU A 24 -15.79 -25.84 -1.54
C GLU A 24 -15.01 -24.88 -0.63
N PRO A 25 -13.72 -24.63 -0.92
CA PRO A 25 -12.94 -23.74 -0.08
C PRO A 25 -13.68 -22.40 -0.02
N THR A 26 -14.20 -22.07 1.16
CA THR A 26 -14.89 -20.81 1.41
C THR A 26 -13.87 -19.70 1.29
N GLY A 27 -13.75 -19.12 0.10
CA GLY A 27 -12.84 -18.03 -0.15
C GLY A 27 -12.97 -17.48 -1.56
N THR A 28 -12.37 -16.32 -1.78
CA THR A 28 -12.42 -15.62 -3.05
C THR A 28 -11.49 -16.28 -4.06
N ALA A 29 -12.02 -16.62 -5.23
CA ALA A 29 -11.20 -17.12 -6.33
C ALA A 29 -10.09 -16.12 -6.68
N LEU A 30 -8.91 -16.63 -7.04
CA LEU A 30 -7.83 -15.78 -7.56
C LEU A 30 -8.34 -15.00 -8.78
N PRO A 31 -8.14 -13.66 -8.87
CA PRO A 31 -8.59 -12.89 -10.02
C PRO A 31 -8.02 -13.47 -11.32
N SER A 32 -8.86 -13.59 -12.35
CA SER A 32 -8.50 -14.31 -13.59
C SER A 32 -7.41 -13.61 -14.40
N GLU A 33 -7.21 -12.31 -14.17
CA GLU A 33 -6.12 -11.53 -14.71
C GLU A 33 -4.76 -11.83 -14.08
N VAL A 34 -4.71 -12.51 -12.93
CA VAL A 34 -3.45 -12.89 -12.26
C VAL A 34 -2.83 -14.06 -13.01
N PRO A 35 -1.65 -13.88 -13.64
CA PRO A 35 -1.01 -14.98 -14.36
C PRO A 35 -0.57 -16.06 -13.37
N SER A 36 -0.63 -17.33 -13.77
CA SER A 36 -0.21 -18.45 -12.93
C SER A 36 1.31 -18.53 -12.69
N THR A 37 2.09 -17.71 -13.39
CA THR A 37 3.56 -17.63 -13.29
C THR A 37 4.01 -16.17 -13.42
N PRO A 38 5.21 -15.80 -12.93
CA PRO A 38 6.17 -16.65 -12.21
C PRO A 38 5.69 -17.02 -10.80
N THR A 39 6.14 -18.17 -10.30
CA THR A 39 6.04 -18.56 -8.89
C THR A 39 7.39 -18.45 -8.22
N TYR A 40 7.40 -18.18 -6.91
CA TYR A 40 8.61 -18.06 -6.11
C TYR A 40 8.49 -18.84 -4.82
N ALA A 41 9.59 -19.40 -4.32
CA ALA A 41 9.61 -20.11 -3.05
C ALA A 41 9.55 -19.17 -1.84
N THR A 42 10.09 -17.96 -1.93
CA THR A 42 10.21 -17.02 -0.79
C THR A 42 10.10 -15.57 -1.24
N ALA A 43 9.77 -14.66 -0.32
CA ALA A 43 9.75 -13.22 -0.59
C ALA A 43 11.14 -12.70 -0.99
N LYS A 44 12.21 -13.28 -0.43
CA LYS A 44 13.60 -12.97 -0.84
C LYS A 44 13.87 -13.31 -2.31
N ALA A 45 13.22 -14.33 -2.87
CA ALA A 45 13.34 -14.65 -4.28
C ALA A 45 12.67 -13.61 -5.17
N VAL A 46 11.53 -13.04 -4.75
CA VAL A 46 10.88 -11.91 -5.43
C VAL A 46 11.77 -10.67 -5.37
N VAL A 47 12.34 -10.33 -4.21
CA VAL A 47 13.31 -9.20 -4.06
C VAL A 47 14.47 -9.34 -5.04
N ARG A 48 15.05 -10.55 -5.14
CA ARG A 48 16.13 -10.82 -6.10
C ARG A 48 15.66 -10.68 -7.55
N ALA A 49 14.45 -11.13 -7.88
CA ALA A 49 13.89 -10.95 -9.21
C ALA A 49 13.67 -9.47 -9.55
N MET A 50 13.26 -8.64 -8.59
CA MET A 50 13.20 -7.18 -8.75
C MET A 50 14.58 -6.61 -9.08
N GLY A 51 15.62 -6.95 -8.31
CA GLY A 51 16.98 -6.50 -8.58
C GLY A 51 17.52 -6.94 -9.94
N GLN A 52 17.27 -8.19 -10.34
CA GLN A 52 17.64 -8.71 -11.67
C GLN A 52 16.94 -7.96 -12.82
N ALA A 53 15.77 -7.37 -12.56
CA ALA A 53 15.03 -6.56 -13.51
C ALA A 53 15.37 -5.06 -13.43
N GLY A 54 16.40 -4.67 -12.66
CA GLY A 54 16.85 -3.29 -12.50
C GLY A 54 16.06 -2.48 -11.46
N LEU A 55 15.27 -3.15 -10.62
CA LEU A 55 14.52 -2.56 -9.51
C LEU A 55 15.15 -3.01 -8.18
N ASP A 56 16.35 -2.48 -7.87
CA ASP A 56 17.05 -2.82 -6.64
C ASP A 56 16.17 -2.52 -5.42
N CYS A 57 15.73 -3.57 -4.73
CA CYS A 57 14.90 -3.47 -3.54
C CYS A 57 15.73 -3.80 -2.30
N ALA A 58 16.11 -2.77 -1.54
CA ALA A 58 16.86 -2.93 -0.31
C ALA A 58 15.94 -3.43 0.81
N THR A 59 16.12 -4.68 1.25
CA THR A 59 15.30 -5.30 2.30
C THR A 59 15.45 -4.56 3.62
N VAL A 60 14.32 -4.12 4.18
CA VAL A 60 14.22 -3.48 5.50
C VAL A 60 13.89 -4.54 6.56
N ARG A 61 12.99 -5.47 6.22
CA ARG A 61 12.52 -6.52 7.11
C ARG A 61 12.15 -7.75 6.31
N SER A 62 12.32 -8.94 6.88
CA SER A 62 11.82 -10.19 6.32
C SER A 62 11.33 -11.11 7.43
N ARG A 63 10.30 -11.89 7.15
CA ARG A 63 9.76 -12.89 8.07
C ARG A 63 9.32 -14.11 7.28
N ASP A 64 9.59 -15.28 7.84
CA ASP A 64 9.10 -16.55 7.32
C ASP A 64 8.10 -17.13 8.33
N TYR A 65 7.02 -17.68 7.80
CA TYR A 65 5.92 -18.29 8.54
C TYR A 65 5.65 -19.67 7.94
N ASP A 66 4.95 -20.53 8.68
CA ASP A 66 4.45 -21.78 8.13
C ASP A 66 3.51 -21.46 6.95
N GLY A 67 3.84 -21.95 5.76
CA GLY A 67 3.11 -21.72 4.52
C GLY A 67 3.27 -20.34 3.86
N SER A 68 4.08 -19.41 4.38
CA SER A 68 4.29 -18.11 3.71
C SER A 68 5.60 -17.39 4.09
N SER A 69 6.04 -16.48 3.24
CA SER A 69 7.22 -15.63 3.45
C SER A 69 6.88 -14.19 3.10
N THR A 70 7.32 -13.23 3.91
CA THR A 70 7.13 -11.80 3.68
C THR A 70 8.45 -11.03 3.72
N ALA A 71 8.52 -9.96 2.92
CA ALA A 71 9.63 -9.02 2.95
C ALA A 71 9.14 -7.60 2.71
N ASP A 72 9.63 -6.67 3.52
CA ASP A 72 9.49 -5.24 3.28
C ASP A 72 10.80 -4.74 2.68
N CYS A 73 10.74 -4.01 1.59
CA CYS A 73 11.93 -3.47 0.95
C CYS A 73 11.69 -2.10 0.32
N VAL A 74 12.73 -1.27 0.27
CA VAL A 74 12.70 0.03 -0.40
C VAL A 74 13.31 -0.10 -1.78
N ALA A 75 12.52 0.18 -2.82
CA ALA A 75 12.97 0.23 -4.20
C ALA A 75 12.94 1.66 -4.72
N THR A 76 13.84 1.98 -5.65
CA THR A 76 13.75 3.22 -6.43
C THR A 76 13.14 2.90 -7.80
N VAL A 77 11.96 3.45 -8.08
CA VAL A 77 11.27 3.30 -9.37
C VAL A 77 11.06 4.69 -9.96
N ASP A 78 11.56 4.93 -11.17
CA ASP A 78 11.53 6.25 -11.83
C ASP A 78 12.02 7.41 -10.94
N GLY A 79 13.04 7.17 -10.13
CA GLY A 79 13.61 8.16 -9.20
C GLY A 79 12.82 8.38 -7.91
N VAL A 80 11.74 7.64 -7.68
CA VAL A 80 10.95 7.65 -6.43
C VAL A 80 11.35 6.46 -5.57
N LYS A 81 11.76 6.71 -4.32
CA LYS A 81 11.96 5.67 -3.32
C LYS A 81 10.62 5.33 -2.66
N ALA A 82 10.20 4.08 -2.75
CA ALA A 82 8.99 3.60 -2.11
C ALA A 82 9.26 2.28 -1.39
N GLU A 83 8.67 2.14 -0.21
CA GLU A 83 8.58 0.86 0.48
C GLU A 83 7.57 -0.04 -0.23
N ASN A 84 7.84 -1.34 -0.28
CA ASN A 84 6.96 -2.35 -0.84
C ASN A 84 6.90 -3.52 0.13
N GLU A 85 5.69 -4.04 0.35
CA GLU A 85 5.45 -5.22 1.18
C GLU A 85 5.19 -6.41 0.26
N ILE A 86 6.05 -7.41 0.31
CA ILE A 86 6.02 -8.59 -0.54
C ILE A 86 5.48 -9.76 0.28
N SER A 87 4.53 -10.49 -0.28
CA SER A 87 3.98 -11.72 0.30
C SER A 87 4.07 -12.87 -0.71
N VAL A 88 4.62 -13.99 -0.29
CA VAL A 88 4.76 -15.23 -1.07
C VAL A 88 4.16 -16.37 -0.26
N PHE A 89 3.37 -17.23 -0.91
CA PHE A 89 2.64 -18.32 -0.26
C PHE A 89 3.15 -19.67 -0.78
N ASP A 90 3.38 -20.61 0.12
CA ASP A 90 3.73 -21.98 -0.28
C ASP A 90 2.49 -22.67 -0.88
N PRO A 91 2.51 -23.11 -2.15
CA PRO A 91 1.35 -23.75 -2.76
C PRO A 91 1.00 -25.11 -2.15
N ASP A 92 1.90 -25.74 -1.38
CA ASP A 92 1.62 -27.00 -0.68
C ASP A 92 0.82 -26.77 0.61
N ASP A 93 0.96 -25.59 1.22
CA ASP A 93 0.28 -25.22 2.47
C ASP A 93 -0.89 -24.25 2.28
N VAL A 94 -0.87 -23.43 1.24
CA VAL A 94 -1.83 -22.34 1.01
C VAL A 94 -2.48 -22.49 -0.37
N SER A 95 -3.81 -22.65 -0.38
CA SER A 95 -4.58 -22.82 -1.60
C SER A 95 -4.68 -21.52 -2.42
N LYS A 96 -4.92 -21.65 -3.73
CA LYS A 96 -5.17 -20.49 -4.61
C LYS A 96 -6.36 -19.63 -4.16
N THR A 97 -7.35 -20.25 -3.53
CA THR A 97 -8.53 -19.56 -3.00
C THR A 97 -8.19 -18.74 -1.74
N GLU A 98 -7.26 -19.20 -0.91
CA GLU A 98 -6.75 -18.42 0.22
C GLU A 98 -5.90 -17.24 -0.27
N ILE A 99 -5.08 -17.43 -1.30
CA ILE A 99 -4.34 -16.34 -1.95
C ILE A 99 -5.32 -15.31 -2.54
N GLY A 100 -6.36 -15.75 -3.25
CA GLY A 100 -7.40 -14.88 -3.78
C GLY A 100 -8.15 -14.10 -2.70
N THR A 101 -8.46 -14.74 -1.57
CA THR A 101 -9.05 -14.10 -0.39
C THR A 101 -8.12 -13.04 0.20
N SER A 102 -6.82 -13.35 0.33
CA SER A 102 -5.80 -12.40 0.80
C SER A 102 -5.72 -11.18 -0.11
N ILE A 103 -5.65 -11.39 -1.44
CA ILE A 103 -5.65 -10.31 -2.44
C ILE A 103 -6.90 -9.45 -2.32
N GLU A 104 -8.09 -10.04 -2.29
CA GLU A 104 -9.34 -9.27 -2.24
C GLU A 104 -9.46 -8.48 -0.93
N SER A 105 -9.01 -9.05 0.20
CA SER A 105 -9.02 -8.34 1.50
C SER A 105 -8.12 -7.10 1.49
N ARG A 106 -6.97 -7.14 0.80
CA ARG A 106 -6.06 -5.99 0.67
C ARG A 106 -6.55 -4.96 -0.34
N ARG A 107 -7.24 -5.42 -1.38
CA ARG A 107 -7.82 -4.55 -2.39
C ARG A 107 -9.09 -3.86 -1.89
N THR A 108 -9.73 -4.33 -0.81
CA THR A 108 -11.02 -3.79 -0.35
C THR A 108 -10.91 -2.99 0.96
N GLY A 109 -11.85 -2.05 1.18
CA GLY A 109 -11.98 -1.29 2.43
C GLY A 109 -11.58 0.20 2.35
N ALA A 110 -11.48 0.85 3.51
CA ALA A 110 -11.15 2.28 3.63
C ALA A 110 -9.69 2.59 3.27
N TYR A 111 -8.81 1.60 3.41
CA TYR A 111 -7.39 1.67 3.06
C TYR A 111 -7.07 0.64 1.98
N ALA A 112 -7.92 0.57 0.95
CA ALA A 112 -7.72 -0.31 -0.20
C ALA A 112 -6.36 -0.04 -0.88
N GLN A 113 -5.63 -1.11 -1.21
CA GLN A 113 -4.26 -1.05 -1.70
C GLN A 113 -4.15 -1.47 -3.17
N THR A 114 -3.23 -0.84 -3.90
CA THR A 114 -2.80 -1.29 -5.23
C THR A 114 -1.80 -2.43 -5.07
N LEU A 115 -2.04 -3.54 -5.76
CA LEU A 115 -1.17 -4.71 -5.71
C LEU A 115 -0.54 -5.00 -7.08
N VAL A 116 0.62 -5.63 -7.07
CA VAL A 116 1.19 -6.33 -8.22
C VAL A 116 1.21 -7.81 -7.89
N ALA A 117 0.60 -8.66 -8.72
CA ALA A 117 0.42 -10.08 -8.39
C ALA A 117 0.74 -11.02 -9.56
N ALA A 118 1.30 -12.18 -9.24
CA ALA A 118 1.47 -13.32 -10.15
C ALA A 118 1.65 -14.61 -9.35
N GLY A 119 1.38 -15.76 -9.96
CA GLY A 119 1.62 -17.08 -9.42
C GLY A 119 1.07 -17.24 -8.00
N ASN A 120 2.00 -17.41 -7.05
CA ASN A 120 1.75 -17.61 -5.63
C ASN A 120 2.17 -16.41 -4.76
N TRP A 121 2.21 -15.20 -5.32
CA TRP A 121 2.70 -14.02 -4.60
C TRP A 121 1.98 -12.73 -5.00
N TYR A 122 2.09 -11.73 -4.13
CA TYR A 122 1.74 -10.36 -4.45
C TYR A 122 2.68 -9.36 -3.75
N ILE A 123 2.76 -8.17 -4.30
CA ILE A 123 3.43 -7.00 -3.73
C ILE A 123 2.37 -5.93 -3.50
N ARG A 124 2.26 -5.45 -2.28
CA ARG A 124 1.59 -4.20 -1.98
C ARG A 124 2.52 -3.05 -2.33
N VAL A 125 2.10 -2.22 -3.27
CA VAL A 125 2.89 -1.10 -3.78
C VAL A 125 2.48 0.18 -3.06
N MET A 126 3.38 0.77 -2.27
CA MET A 126 3.07 1.98 -1.50
C MET A 126 3.09 3.27 -2.34
N ASP A 127 3.71 3.24 -3.53
CA ASP A 127 3.59 4.27 -4.57
C ASP A 127 2.80 3.71 -5.77
N PRO A 128 1.45 3.75 -5.78
CA PRO A 128 0.64 3.14 -6.84
C PRO A 128 1.07 3.50 -8.28
N PRO A 129 1.51 4.74 -8.60
CA PRO A 129 2.02 5.06 -9.93
C PRO A 129 3.26 4.26 -10.37
N SER A 130 4.03 3.66 -9.45
CA SER A 130 5.13 2.75 -9.77
C SER A 130 4.69 1.31 -10.11
N ALA A 131 3.45 0.92 -9.77
CA ALA A 131 2.97 -0.45 -9.92
C ALA A 131 3.09 -1.00 -11.36
N PRO A 132 2.79 -0.23 -12.44
CA PRO A 132 2.96 -0.72 -13.80
C PRO A 132 4.41 -1.09 -14.16
N ALA A 133 5.40 -0.32 -13.68
CA ALA A 133 6.81 -0.61 -13.91
C ALA A 133 7.24 -1.89 -13.18
N ILE A 134 6.79 -2.07 -11.93
CA ILE A 134 7.03 -3.28 -11.14
C ILE A 134 6.38 -4.50 -11.79
N ALA A 135 5.11 -4.39 -12.22
CA ALA A 135 4.38 -5.46 -12.89
C ALA A 135 5.07 -5.88 -14.20
N LYS A 136 5.50 -4.92 -15.02
CA LYS A 136 6.26 -5.19 -16.24
C LYS A 136 7.57 -5.92 -15.95
N ALA A 137 8.33 -5.46 -14.96
CA ALA A 137 9.61 -6.04 -14.56
C ALA A 137 9.46 -7.51 -14.10
N LEU A 138 8.38 -7.82 -13.38
CA LEU A 138 8.16 -9.14 -12.79
C LEU A 138 7.21 -10.04 -13.60
N ARG A 139 6.77 -9.60 -14.79
CA ARG A 139 5.77 -10.30 -15.63
C ARG A 139 4.47 -10.60 -14.88
N ALA A 140 4.03 -9.63 -14.10
CA ALA A 140 2.85 -9.69 -13.24
C ALA A 140 1.74 -8.75 -13.75
N VAL A 141 0.62 -8.73 -13.04
CA VAL A 141 -0.50 -7.81 -13.31
C VAL A 141 -0.64 -6.77 -12.19
N VAL A 142 -1.08 -5.56 -12.54
CA VAL A 142 -1.52 -4.56 -11.56
C VAL A 142 -2.98 -4.82 -11.20
N LEU A 143 -3.25 -4.96 -9.92
CA LEU A 143 -4.58 -5.09 -9.36
C LEU A 143 -4.92 -3.81 -8.61
N ASP A 144 -5.82 -3.01 -9.18
CA ASP A 144 -6.22 -1.74 -8.59
C ASP A 144 -6.95 -1.94 -7.26
N ALA A 145 -6.79 -0.97 -6.36
CA ALA A 145 -7.57 -0.81 -5.15
C ALA A 145 -9.08 -0.69 -5.47
N LYS A 146 -9.91 -1.42 -4.73
CA LYS A 146 -11.38 -1.46 -4.83
C LYS A 146 -12.02 -0.91 -3.55
N GLY A 147 -12.63 0.27 -3.55
CA GLY A 147 -13.37 0.71 -2.37
C GLY A 147 -13.72 2.18 -2.35
N LYS A 148 -14.48 2.59 -1.32
CA LYS A 148 -14.71 4.00 -1.03
C LYS A 148 -13.36 4.64 -0.72
N GLY A 149 -12.94 5.60 -1.55
CA GLY A 149 -11.61 6.20 -1.44
C GLY A 149 -10.51 5.42 -2.16
N SER A 150 -10.83 4.57 -3.15
CA SER A 150 -9.83 3.98 -4.07
C SER A 150 -9.61 4.81 -5.34
N LYS A 151 -10.57 5.65 -5.72
CA LYS A 151 -10.41 6.61 -6.81
C LYS A 151 -9.70 7.87 -6.34
N THR A 152 -8.58 8.17 -6.96
CA THR A 152 -7.92 9.47 -6.88
C THR A 152 -8.90 10.55 -7.35
N PRO A 153 -9.14 11.62 -6.59
CA PRO A 153 -10.08 12.65 -7.01
C PRO A 153 -9.64 13.35 -8.30
N GLU A 154 -10.60 13.67 -9.17
CA GLU A 154 -10.36 14.32 -10.47
C GLU A 154 -10.41 15.85 -10.41
N TYR A 155 -10.72 16.44 -9.25
CA TYR A 155 -10.76 17.90 -9.13
C TYR A 155 -9.38 18.52 -9.39
N PRO A 156 -9.34 19.72 -10.00
CA PRO A 156 -8.08 20.37 -10.32
C PRO A 156 -7.33 20.73 -9.03
N LEU A 157 -6.01 20.46 -9.02
CA LEU A 157 -5.14 21.06 -8.00
C LEU A 157 -5.12 22.58 -8.19
N PRO A 158 -4.89 23.37 -7.13
CA PRO A 158 -4.66 24.80 -7.27
C PRO A 158 -3.44 25.07 -8.16
N TYR A 159 -3.26 26.31 -8.57
CA TYR A 159 -2.00 26.72 -9.20
C TYR A 159 -0.85 26.52 -8.21
N ILE A 160 0.02 25.55 -8.47
CA ILE A 160 1.21 25.27 -7.67
C ILE A 160 2.41 25.97 -8.29
N PRO A 161 3.06 26.91 -7.59
CA PRO A 161 4.29 27.55 -8.08
C PRO A 161 5.36 26.51 -8.45
N SER A 162 6.08 26.72 -9.54
CA SER A 162 7.20 25.86 -9.97
C SER A 162 8.48 26.07 -9.16
N THR A 163 8.51 27.07 -8.29
CA THR A 163 9.64 27.42 -7.41
C THR A 163 9.12 27.80 -6.02
N PRO A 164 9.91 27.63 -4.94
CA PRO A 164 11.29 27.12 -4.93
C PRO A 164 11.39 25.61 -5.10
N THR A 165 12.56 25.14 -5.55
CA THR A 165 12.92 23.72 -5.62
C THR A 165 14.09 23.42 -4.70
N TYR A 166 14.07 22.27 -4.04
CA TYR A 166 15.14 21.83 -3.14
C TYR A 166 15.88 20.63 -3.71
N LYS A 167 17.20 20.61 -3.51
CA LYS A 167 18.05 19.47 -3.88
C LYS A 167 18.10 18.38 -2.80
N LYS A 168 17.82 18.75 -1.54
CA LYS A 168 17.90 17.89 -0.36
C LYS A 168 16.73 18.20 0.56
N ALA A 169 16.16 17.17 1.18
CA ALA A 169 15.07 17.33 2.12
C ALA A 169 15.48 18.15 3.35
N ASP A 170 16.75 18.08 3.78
CA ASP A 170 17.27 18.86 4.91
C ASP A 170 17.13 20.37 4.70
N ALA A 171 17.39 20.85 3.48
CA ALA A 171 17.25 22.28 3.18
C ALA A 171 15.78 22.75 3.24
N LEU A 172 14.85 21.89 2.80
CA LEU A 172 13.42 22.15 2.99
C LEU A 172 13.03 22.13 4.47
N ALA A 173 13.62 21.22 5.26
CA ALA A 173 13.39 21.14 6.70
C ALA A 173 13.98 22.34 7.46
N ASP A 174 15.10 22.89 7.00
CA ASP A 174 15.68 24.13 7.53
C ASP A 174 14.74 25.32 7.30
N ASP A 175 14.22 25.47 6.09
CA ASP A 175 13.30 26.55 5.76
C ASP A 175 11.95 26.39 6.49
N LEU A 176 11.44 25.15 6.61
CA LEU A 176 10.26 24.87 7.44
C LEU A 176 10.52 25.19 8.92
N SER A 177 11.70 24.84 9.43
CA SER A 177 12.11 25.12 10.81
C SER A 177 12.13 26.61 11.13
N ALA A 178 12.65 27.43 10.20
CA ALA A 178 12.64 28.89 10.32
C ALA A 178 11.23 29.49 10.26
N SER A 179 10.29 28.83 9.57
CA SER A 179 8.91 29.30 9.43
C SER A 179 8.03 28.92 10.62
N VAL A 180 7.85 27.61 10.86
CA VAL A 180 6.86 27.06 11.80
C VAL A 180 7.47 26.01 12.75
N GLY A 181 8.79 25.87 12.77
CA GLY A 181 9.47 24.80 13.50
C GLY A 181 9.55 23.50 12.69
N CYS A 182 10.56 22.68 13.01
CA CYS A 182 10.78 21.34 12.46
C CYS A 182 11.85 20.68 13.33
N PHE A 183 11.45 20.30 14.54
CA PHE A 183 12.30 19.74 15.59
C PHE A 183 12.32 18.22 15.56
N GLN A 184 13.29 17.61 16.25
CA GLN A 184 13.41 16.14 16.36
C GLN A 184 13.37 15.42 14.99
N ARG A 185 14.13 15.94 14.03
CA ARG A 185 14.09 15.46 12.64
C ARG A 185 14.51 14.00 12.54
N GLU A 186 13.69 13.20 11.87
CA GLU A 186 13.99 11.82 11.51
C GLU A 186 13.93 11.66 9.99
N THR A 187 14.97 11.07 9.40
CA THR A 187 14.94 10.72 7.96
C THR A 187 14.40 9.31 7.80
N THR A 188 13.34 9.16 7.01
CA THR A 188 12.74 7.85 6.71
C THR A 188 13.62 7.05 5.74
N SER A 189 13.34 5.75 5.64
CA SER A 189 13.98 4.86 4.65
C SER A 189 13.73 5.29 3.20
N THR A 190 12.65 6.03 2.94
CA THR A 190 12.31 6.63 1.63
C THR A 190 12.99 7.98 1.37
N GLY A 191 13.68 8.54 2.36
CA GLY A 191 14.34 9.85 2.27
C GLY A 191 13.43 11.06 2.52
N SER A 192 12.21 10.83 3.02
CA SER A 192 11.38 11.90 3.59
C SER A 192 11.93 12.30 4.96
N ILE A 193 11.60 13.51 5.42
CA ILE A 193 11.90 13.97 6.78
C ILE A 193 10.60 14.05 7.57
N LYS A 194 10.58 13.45 8.75
CA LYS A 194 9.55 13.65 9.77
C LYS A 194 10.07 14.62 10.83
N CYS A 195 9.23 15.52 11.32
CA CYS A 195 9.60 16.41 12.42
C CYS A 195 8.40 16.97 13.19
N GLU A 196 8.67 17.52 14.37
CA GLU A 196 7.70 18.27 15.18
C GLU A 196 7.60 19.73 14.72
N THR A 197 6.39 20.25 14.55
CA THR A 197 6.13 21.66 14.19
C THR A 197 5.39 22.39 15.31
N GLY A 198 5.47 23.71 15.34
CA GLY A 198 4.85 24.53 16.38
C GLY A 198 5.74 24.66 17.61
N LYS A 199 5.26 24.21 18.77
CA LYS A 199 6.01 24.31 20.04
C LYS A 199 6.76 23.01 20.34
N LEU A 200 8.06 23.11 20.59
CA LEU A 200 8.90 21.99 20.99
C LEU A 200 8.34 21.31 22.25
N GLY A 201 8.23 19.97 22.22
CA GLY A 201 7.76 19.19 23.38
C GLY A 201 6.25 19.24 23.60
N SER A 202 5.46 19.64 22.59
CA SER A 202 3.99 19.53 22.61
C SER A 202 3.49 18.09 22.73
N GLY A 203 4.35 17.09 22.45
CA GLY A 203 4.07 15.66 22.62
C GLY A 203 3.61 14.94 21.36
N ASP A 204 3.38 15.65 20.24
CA ASP A 204 2.97 15.07 18.97
C ASP A 204 4.19 14.88 18.04
N SER A 205 4.85 13.72 18.14
CA SER A 205 6.16 13.43 17.51
C SER A 205 6.13 13.20 15.98
N ASP A 206 4.96 13.26 15.33
CA ASP A 206 4.79 13.10 13.88
C ASP A 206 3.99 14.29 13.27
N CYS A 207 4.29 15.53 13.66
CA CYS A 207 3.51 16.70 13.25
C CYS A 207 3.78 17.22 11.82
N ALA A 208 4.86 16.81 11.16
CA ALA A 208 5.09 17.12 9.75
C ALA A 208 5.86 16.03 8.99
N VAL A 209 5.48 15.81 7.73
CA VAL A 209 6.20 14.95 6.80
C VAL A 209 6.58 15.73 5.54
N LEU A 210 7.88 15.82 5.27
CA LEU A 210 8.47 16.55 4.17
C LEU A 210 8.99 15.56 3.12
N THR A 211 8.57 15.72 1.88
CA THR A 211 8.93 14.83 0.78
C THR A 211 9.37 15.65 -0.43
N LEU A 212 10.50 15.25 -1.03
CA LEU A 212 10.93 15.74 -2.34
C LEU A 212 10.48 14.76 -3.43
N HIS A 213 10.09 15.32 -4.57
CA HIS A 213 9.61 14.61 -5.74
C HIS A 213 10.56 14.83 -6.91
N PRO A 214 10.79 13.83 -7.77
CA PRO A 214 11.70 13.97 -8.90
C PRO A 214 11.15 14.88 -10.00
N THR A 215 9.82 15.01 -10.12
CA THR A 215 9.15 15.84 -11.12
C THR A 215 7.89 16.47 -10.56
N HIS A 216 7.42 17.54 -11.21
CA HIS A 216 6.12 18.15 -10.89
C HIS A 216 4.98 17.15 -11.05
N ALA A 217 5.01 16.31 -12.09
CA ALA A 217 4.00 15.29 -12.31
C ALA A 217 3.93 14.27 -11.15
N ARG A 218 5.08 13.88 -10.57
CA ARG A 218 5.13 12.98 -9.42
C ARG A 218 4.62 13.64 -8.14
N ARG A 219 5.00 14.90 -7.88
CA ARG A 219 4.45 15.72 -6.81
C ARG A 219 2.93 15.80 -6.90
N ASP A 220 2.43 16.10 -8.09
CA ASP A 220 1.02 16.27 -8.39
C ASP A 220 0.22 14.97 -8.24
N ALA A 221 0.81 13.83 -8.61
CA ALA A 221 0.22 12.51 -8.37
C ALA A 221 0.17 12.19 -6.86
N ALA A 222 1.26 12.45 -6.13
CA ALA A 222 1.33 12.22 -4.68
C ALA A 222 0.33 13.11 -3.91
N LEU A 223 0.18 14.38 -4.31
CA LEU A 223 -0.82 15.29 -3.73
C LEU A 223 -2.24 14.74 -3.94
N ARG A 224 -2.56 14.28 -5.15
CA ARG A 224 -3.88 13.72 -5.44
C ARG A 224 -4.17 12.44 -4.66
N GLU A 225 -3.16 11.61 -4.42
CA GLU A 225 -3.31 10.43 -3.58
C GLU A 225 -3.47 10.81 -2.10
N ALA A 226 -2.74 11.82 -1.61
CA ALA A 226 -2.86 12.27 -0.22
C ALA A 226 -4.24 12.85 0.09
N ILE A 227 -4.78 13.70 -0.80
CA ILE A 227 -6.11 14.32 -0.65
C ILE A 227 -7.27 13.34 -0.89
N LYS A 228 -7.01 12.09 -1.26
CA LYS A 228 -8.04 11.05 -1.41
C LYS A 228 -8.66 10.64 -0.07
N TYR A 229 -7.88 10.70 1.00
CA TYR A 229 -8.24 10.21 2.32
C TYR A 229 -8.71 11.36 3.22
N ARG A 230 -9.99 11.32 3.62
CA ARG A 230 -10.52 12.26 4.64
C ARG A 230 -9.78 12.04 5.96
N GLY A 231 -9.14 13.07 6.50
CA GLY A 231 -8.49 13.04 7.82
C GLY A 231 -7.03 12.61 7.83
N VAL A 232 -6.35 12.46 6.69
CA VAL A 232 -4.88 12.53 6.61
C VAL A 232 -4.47 13.99 6.90
N PRO A 233 -3.42 14.25 7.71
CA PRO A 233 -3.31 15.47 8.50
C PRO A 233 -3.65 16.79 7.78
N ALA A 234 -4.52 17.52 8.47
CA ALA A 234 -4.81 18.95 8.46
C ALA A 234 -4.54 19.79 7.19
N GLU A 235 -3.28 20.02 6.79
CA GLU A 235 -2.92 20.94 5.71
C GLU A 235 -1.73 20.46 4.87
N LEU A 236 -1.88 20.41 3.55
CA LEU A 236 -0.80 20.12 2.61
C LEU A 236 -0.24 21.43 2.04
N VAL A 237 1.06 21.62 2.14
CA VAL A 237 1.77 22.77 1.54
C VAL A 237 2.74 22.28 0.49
N THR A 238 2.81 22.96 -0.65
CA THR A 238 3.66 22.51 -1.77
C THR A 238 4.13 23.65 -2.66
N ALA A 239 5.30 23.47 -3.26
CA ALA A 239 5.81 24.22 -4.40
C ALA A 239 6.82 23.35 -5.16
N GLY A 240 7.28 23.81 -6.33
CA GLY A 240 8.41 23.24 -7.07
C GLY A 240 8.45 21.72 -7.05
N ASN A 241 9.43 21.14 -6.35
CA ASN A 241 9.58 19.68 -6.28
C ASN A 241 9.29 19.09 -4.88
N TRP A 242 8.48 19.74 -4.04
CA TRP A 242 8.32 19.32 -2.65
C TRP A 242 6.89 19.39 -2.14
N THR A 243 6.61 18.59 -1.11
CA THR A 243 5.37 18.62 -0.33
C THR A 243 5.68 18.57 1.14
N VAL A 244 4.94 19.32 1.95
CA VAL A 244 4.92 19.25 3.41
C VAL A 244 3.50 18.93 3.83
N ASN A 245 3.32 17.83 4.55
CA ASN A 245 2.06 17.49 5.21
C ASN A 245 2.16 17.92 6.67
N LEU A 246 1.29 18.81 7.13
CA LEU A 246 1.27 19.37 8.48
C LEU A 246 0.06 18.83 9.25
N CYS A 247 0.28 18.42 10.49
CA CYS A 247 -0.78 17.98 11.40
C CYS A 247 -1.57 19.13 12.04
N ASP A 248 -0.97 20.31 12.17
CA ASP A 248 -1.63 21.50 12.69
C ASP A 248 -2.16 22.36 11.52
N THR A 249 -3.49 22.42 11.37
CA THR A 249 -4.16 23.19 10.30
C THR A 249 -3.85 24.68 10.36
N THR A 250 -3.45 25.20 11.51
CA THR A 250 -3.20 26.63 11.70
C THR A 250 -1.86 27.07 11.11
N LEU A 251 -0.95 26.12 10.82
CA LEU A 251 0.39 26.41 10.34
C LEU A 251 0.49 26.50 8.80
N GLY A 252 -0.43 25.87 8.07
CA GLY A 252 -0.36 25.73 6.61
C GLY A 252 -0.23 27.05 5.86
N ALA A 253 -1.06 28.04 6.19
CA ALA A 253 -1.02 29.35 5.52
C ALA A 253 0.29 30.11 5.77
N LYS A 254 0.90 29.96 6.96
CA LYS A 254 2.19 30.60 7.26
C LYS A 254 3.33 29.87 6.55
N ALA A 255 3.37 28.54 6.61
CA ALA A 255 4.36 27.76 5.90
C ALA A 255 4.31 28.00 4.38
N ALA A 256 3.11 28.06 3.78
CA ALA A 256 2.94 28.35 2.36
C ALA A 256 3.52 29.73 1.99
N ARG A 257 3.23 30.78 2.76
CA ARG A 257 3.77 32.12 2.50
C ARG A 257 5.29 32.17 2.62
N ASP A 258 5.83 31.61 3.70
CA ASP A 258 7.26 31.74 4.01
C ASP A 258 8.13 30.88 3.09
N LEU A 259 7.65 29.69 2.72
CA LEU A 259 8.38 28.77 1.81
C LEU A 259 8.05 29.04 0.33
N GLY A 260 7.24 30.05 0.01
CA GLY A 260 6.86 30.39 -1.36
C GLY A 260 6.00 29.33 -2.06
N GLY A 261 5.21 28.58 -1.29
CA GLY A 261 4.30 27.55 -1.79
C GLY A 261 2.83 27.95 -1.73
N VAL A 262 1.99 26.94 -1.94
CA VAL A 262 0.54 27.04 -1.86
C VAL A 262 -0.01 25.98 -0.92
N VAL A 263 -1.10 26.31 -0.25
CA VAL A 263 -1.91 25.34 0.49
C VAL A 263 -2.78 24.56 -0.48
N VAL A 264 -2.71 23.24 -0.43
CA VAL A 264 -3.59 22.32 -1.15
C VAL A 264 -4.65 21.85 -0.16
N ALA A 265 -5.76 22.58 -0.11
CA ALA A 265 -6.87 22.23 0.76
C ALA A 265 -7.58 20.98 0.22
N TYR A 266 -8.00 20.10 1.14
CA TYR A 266 -9.06 19.14 0.88
C TYR A 266 -10.40 19.83 1.12
N ASP A 267 -10.91 20.61 0.15
CA ASP A 267 -12.25 21.20 0.29
C ASP A 267 -13.35 20.24 -0.14
N GLY A 268 -13.03 19.21 -0.94
CA GLY A 268 -13.95 18.12 -1.30
C GLY A 268 -15.29 18.63 -1.86
N ARG A 269 -15.28 19.84 -2.45
CA ARG A 269 -16.43 20.54 -3.02
C ARG A 269 -16.26 20.68 -4.52
#